data_AF-A0A1B6HP46-F1
#
_entry.id   AF-A0A1B6HP46-F1
#
_cell.length_a   1.000
_cell.length_b   1.000
_cell.length_c   1.000
_cell.angle_alpha   90.00
_cell.angle_beta   90.00
_cell.angle_gamma   90.00
#
_symmetry.space_group_name_H-M   'P 1'
#
loop_
_entity.id
_entity.type
_entity.pdbx_description
1 polymer ?
#
loop_
_entity_poly.entity_id
_entity_poly.type
_entity_poly.pdbx_seq_one_letter_code
_entity_poly.pdbx_strand_id
1 'polypeptide(L)'
;MKRFLSSNKTEQGSKQSSDSASTSAKSDAEAAEGSRKPKSRKYDDKYLDFGFSCIEVNNEERPQCVVCMKVLSVESMLPSNLKRHLETVHSNLIGKPREFFKRKETEAVKQKASFSKHSK
;
A
#
# COMPACT_ATOMS: atom_id res chain seq x y z
N MET A 1 -33.38 22.07 45.97
CA MET A 1 -32.64 21.19 45.03
C MET A 1 -33.70 20.58 44.12
N LYS A 2 -33.74 20.82 42.81
CA LYS A 2 -32.84 20.28 41.78
C LYS A 2 -32.94 21.15 40.52
N ARG A 3 -31.79 21.33 39.86
CA ARG A 3 -31.56 22.15 38.67
C ARG A 3 -31.91 21.37 37.39
N PHE A 4 -32.35 22.12 36.37
CA PHE A 4 -32.16 21.99 34.91
C PHE A 4 -31.62 20.66 34.33
N LEU A 5 -32.17 20.22 33.19
CA LEU A 5 -31.61 20.42 31.85
C LEU A 5 -32.48 19.75 30.76
N SER A 6 -32.56 20.41 29.61
CA SER A 6 -33.22 20.00 28.37
C SER A 6 -32.55 18.82 27.64
N SER A 7 -33.31 18.25 26.70
CA SER A 7 -32.91 17.94 25.31
C SER A 7 -32.91 16.47 24.85
N ASN A 8 -33.55 16.33 23.69
CA ASN A 8 -33.34 15.41 22.56
C ASN A 8 -33.46 13.89 22.74
N LYS A 9 -34.60 13.42 22.26
CA LYS A 9 -34.85 12.09 21.69
C LYS A 9 -34.58 12.14 20.19
N THR A 10 -33.73 11.26 19.65
CA THR A 10 -33.92 10.64 18.32
C THR A 10 -33.07 9.37 18.26
N GLU A 11 -33.74 8.34 17.76
CA GLU A 11 -33.41 6.93 17.79
C GLU A 11 -32.50 6.54 16.62
N GLN A 12 -31.93 5.34 16.77
CA GLN A 12 -31.12 4.59 15.80
C GLN A 12 -31.91 4.24 14.52
N GLY A 13 -31.20 3.95 13.42
CA GLY A 13 -31.79 3.13 12.35
C GLY A 13 -31.09 3.18 10.99
N SER A 14 -30.20 2.21 10.75
CA SER A 14 -29.57 1.86 9.48
C SER A 14 -30.57 1.62 8.32
N LYS A 15 -30.14 1.89 7.06
CA LYS A 15 -30.32 0.99 5.89
C LYS A 15 -29.60 1.49 4.64
N GLN A 16 -29.15 0.49 3.87
CA GLN A 16 -28.31 0.53 2.66
C GLN A 16 -29.11 0.82 1.38
N SER A 17 -28.45 1.38 0.34
CA SER A 17 -28.58 1.11 -1.12
C SER A 17 -27.77 2.19 -1.89
N SER A 18 -26.77 1.84 -2.72
CA SER A 18 -26.79 1.70 -4.20
C SER A 18 -27.42 2.93 -4.91
N ASP A 19 -26.81 3.61 -5.88
CA ASP A 19 -26.12 3.17 -7.08
C ASP A 19 -25.19 4.27 -7.66
N SER A 20 -24.32 3.82 -8.57
CA SER A 20 -23.36 4.57 -9.37
C SER A 20 -23.97 5.67 -10.24
N ALA A 21 -23.35 6.84 -10.31
CA ALA A 21 -23.04 7.54 -11.57
C ALA A 21 -22.22 8.81 -11.32
N SER A 22 -21.20 8.96 -12.15
CA SER A 22 -20.20 10.01 -12.23
C SER A 22 -20.76 11.42 -12.36
N THR A 23 -20.20 12.39 -11.63
CA THR A 23 -20.01 13.76 -12.16
C THR A 23 -18.72 14.36 -11.62
N SER A 24 -17.83 14.67 -12.56
CA SER A 24 -16.57 15.38 -12.40
C SER A 24 -16.78 16.87 -12.08
N ALA A 25 -16.02 17.40 -11.11
CA ALA A 25 -15.54 18.79 -11.04
C ALA A 25 -14.50 18.84 -9.90
N LYS A 26 -13.18 18.87 -10.19
CA LYS A 26 -12.33 19.99 -10.63
C LYS A 26 -12.01 20.97 -9.50
N SER A 27 -10.76 20.94 -9.07
CA SER A 27 -10.04 22.13 -8.59
C SER A 27 -8.55 21.98 -8.91
N ASP A 28 -8.14 22.81 -9.86
CA ASP A 28 -6.79 23.08 -10.39
C ASP A 28 -5.85 23.74 -9.38
N ALA A 29 -4.54 23.48 -9.56
CA ALA A 29 -3.42 24.44 -9.70
C ALA A 29 -2.09 23.63 -9.58
N GLU A 30 -1.40 23.28 -10.67
CA GLU A 30 -0.38 24.06 -11.42
C GLU A 30 0.94 24.21 -10.63
N ALA A 31 2.17 24.00 -11.13
CA ALA A 31 2.71 23.57 -12.43
C ALA A 31 4.19 23.17 -12.21
N ALA A 32 4.69 22.17 -12.95
CA ALA A 32 6.07 22.10 -13.43
C ALA A 32 6.16 20.96 -14.44
N GLU A 33 6.02 21.35 -15.71
CA GLU A 33 6.34 20.54 -16.87
C GLU A 33 7.83 20.18 -16.86
N GLY A 34 8.12 18.94 -17.20
CA GLY A 34 9.48 18.44 -17.28
C GLY A 34 9.45 17.06 -17.88
N SER A 35 9.38 17.01 -19.22
CA SER A 35 9.85 15.91 -20.07
C SER A 35 10.02 14.57 -19.34
N ARG A 36 8.92 13.81 -19.19
CA ARG A 36 8.99 12.49 -18.53
C ARG A 36 9.63 11.48 -19.46
N LYS A 37 10.96 11.59 -19.61
CA LYS A 37 11.78 10.42 -19.94
C LYS A 37 11.32 9.32 -18.98
N PRO A 38 11.01 8.09 -19.46
CA PRO A 38 10.76 6.98 -18.56
C PRO A 38 12.04 6.83 -17.72
N LYS A 39 12.03 7.42 -16.52
CA LYS A 39 13.06 7.17 -15.52
C LYS A 39 12.99 5.67 -15.35
N SER A 40 14.08 4.97 -15.66
CA SER A 40 14.21 3.58 -15.27
C SER A 40 13.78 3.52 -13.82
N ARG A 41 12.73 2.75 -13.56
CA ARG A 41 12.20 2.59 -12.22
C ARG A 41 13.24 1.69 -11.57
N LYS A 42 14.23 2.31 -10.94
CA LYS A 42 15.15 1.64 -10.05
C LYS A 42 14.52 1.61 -8.67
N TYR A 43 14.84 0.58 -7.92
CA TYR A 43 14.35 0.46 -6.55
C TYR A 43 14.91 1.61 -5.69
N ASP A 44 14.08 2.10 -4.77
CA ASP A 44 14.45 3.09 -3.77
C ASP A 44 14.13 2.50 -2.40
N ASP A 45 15.07 2.60 -1.46
CA ASP A 45 14.94 2.06 -0.10
C ASP A 45 13.73 2.60 0.66
N LYS A 46 13.20 3.78 0.28
CA LYS A 46 11.95 4.32 0.84
C LYS A 46 10.73 3.44 0.53
N TYR A 47 10.81 2.55 -0.46
CA TYR A 47 9.72 1.63 -0.77
C TYR A 47 9.51 0.57 0.31
N LEU A 48 10.51 0.37 1.17
CA LEU A 48 10.35 -0.45 2.37
C LEU A 48 9.37 0.16 3.38
N ASP A 49 9.17 1.49 3.37
CA ASP A 49 8.15 2.15 4.20
C ASP A 49 6.73 1.75 3.79
N PHE A 50 6.56 1.32 2.53
CA PHE A 50 5.31 0.75 2.01
C PHE A 50 5.28 -0.79 2.09
N GLY A 51 6.32 -1.42 2.66
CA GLY A 51 6.41 -2.87 2.78
C GLY A 51 6.84 -3.62 1.52
N PHE A 52 7.69 -3.00 0.69
CA PHE A 52 8.21 -3.63 -0.53
C PHE A 52 9.73 -3.68 -0.55
N SER A 53 10.25 -4.78 -1.08
CA SER A 53 11.66 -4.95 -1.44
C SER A 53 11.80 -5.14 -2.95
N CYS A 54 13.03 -5.13 -3.46
CA CYS A 54 13.33 -5.45 -4.86
C CYS A 54 13.71 -6.91 -5.01
N ILE A 55 13.28 -7.53 -6.10
CA ILE A 55 13.88 -8.75 -6.61
C ILE A 55 14.18 -8.62 -8.10
N GLU A 56 15.22 -9.30 -8.56
CA GLU A 56 15.54 -9.40 -9.98
C GLU A 56 14.87 -10.65 -10.56
N VAL A 57 14.05 -10.47 -11.60
CA VAL A 57 13.42 -11.55 -12.35
C VAL A 57 13.71 -11.32 -13.82
N ASN A 58 14.39 -12.27 -14.48
CA ASN A 58 14.76 -12.16 -15.90
C ASN A 58 15.53 -10.88 -16.26
N ASN A 59 16.48 -10.47 -15.40
CA ASN A 59 17.25 -9.21 -15.51
C ASN A 59 16.40 -7.93 -15.37
N GLU A 60 15.22 -8.04 -14.74
CA GLU A 60 14.31 -6.92 -14.52
C GLU A 60 13.98 -6.79 -13.02
N GLU A 61 14.23 -5.60 -12.47
CA GLU A 61 13.92 -5.26 -11.08
C GLU A 61 12.41 -5.13 -10.87
N ARG A 62 11.85 -6.01 -10.02
CA ARG A 62 10.43 -6.05 -9.71
C ARG A 62 10.19 -5.88 -8.21
N PRO A 63 9.17 -5.10 -7.81
CA PRO A 63 8.84 -4.97 -6.41
C PRO A 63 8.18 -6.25 -5.88
N GLN A 64 8.65 -6.73 -4.74
CA GLN A 64 8.07 -7.84 -3.99
C GLN A 64 7.50 -7.33 -2.67
N CYS A 65 6.27 -7.71 -2.34
CA CYS A 65 5.69 -7.41 -1.03
C CYS A 65 6.35 -8.25 0.05
N VAL A 66 6.86 -7.62 1.12
CA VAL A 66 7.53 -8.33 2.23
C VAL A 66 6.55 -9.00 3.20
N VAL A 67 5.24 -8.83 2.99
CA VAL A 67 4.18 -9.41 3.83
C VAL A 67 3.60 -10.66 3.19
N CYS A 68 3.12 -10.56 1.95
CA CYS A 68 2.51 -11.68 1.23
C CYS A 68 3.43 -12.37 0.23
N MET A 69 4.69 -11.93 0.11
CA MET A 69 5.68 -12.44 -0.85
C MET A 69 5.30 -12.30 -2.33
N LYS A 70 4.19 -11.61 -2.64
CA LYS A 70 3.74 -11.42 -4.02
C LYS A 70 4.70 -10.50 -4.78
N VAL A 71 5.16 -10.97 -5.92
CA VAL A 71 5.94 -10.18 -6.89
C VAL A 71 4.95 -9.44 -7.79
N LEU A 72 5.12 -8.13 -7.91
CA LEU A 72 4.31 -7.30 -8.80
C LEU A 72 5.07 -6.97 -10.08
N SER A 73 4.38 -6.40 -11.06
CA SER A 73 5.01 -5.90 -12.29
C SER A 73 5.95 -4.72 -11.98
N VAL A 74 6.90 -4.44 -12.87
CA VAL A 74 7.73 -3.22 -12.79
C VAL A 74 6.89 -1.95 -12.78
N GLU A 75 5.75 -1.99 -13.46
CA GLU A 75 4.82 -0.86 -13.46
C GLU A 75 4.25 -0.55 -12.06
N SER A 76 4.21 -1.57 -11.20
CA SER A 76 3.76 -1.43 -9.82
C SER A 76 4.82 -0.80 -8.92
N MET A 77 6.05 -0.60 -9.38
CA MET A 77 7.12 0.03 -8.59
C MET A 77 6.95 1.54 -8.39
N LEU A 78 5.85 2.11 -8.87
CA LEU A 78 5.44 3.46 -8.52
C LEU A 78 4.93 3.50 -7.07
N PRO A 79 5.31 4.52 -6.29
CA PRO A 79 4.86 4.66 -4.90
C PRO A 79 3.34 4.57 -4.74
N SER A 80 2.57 5.15 -5.68
CA SER A 80 1.10 5.10 -5.66
C SER A 80 0.55 3.68 -5.80
N ASN A 81 1.17 2.84 -6.63
CA ASN A 81 0.76 1.45 -6.80
C ASN A 81 1.15 0.58 -5.59
N LEU A 82 2.34 0.78 -5.04
CA LEU A 82 2.80 0.12 -3.81
C LEU A 82 1.88 0.44 -2.63
N LYS A 83 1.58 1.74 -2.44
CA LYS A 83 0.67 2.21 -1.40
C LYS A 83 -0.73 1.61 -1.55
N ARG A 84 -1.28 1.64 -2.77
CA ARG A 84 -2.60 1.03 -3.06
C ARG A 84 -2.62 -0.47 -2.75
N HIS A 85 -1.56 -1.20 -3.07
CA HIS A 85 -1.48 -2.62 -2.72
C HIS A 85 -1.50 -2.80 -1.20
N LEU A 86 -0.71 -2.03 -0.44
CA LEU A 86 -0.73 -2.08 1.01
C LEU A 86 -2.13 -1.77 1.55
N GLU A 87 -2.81 -0.74 1.04
CA GLU A 87 -4.12 -0.33 1.52
C GLU A 87 -5.22 -1.36 1.23
N THR A 88 -5.20 -1.98 0.04
CA THR A 88 -6.26 -2.89 -0.42
C THR A 88 -6.05 -4.34 0.03
N VAL A 89 -4.80 -4.80 0.05
CA VAL A 89 -4.45 -6.19 0.41
C VAL A 89 -4.12 -6.33 1.89
N HIS A 90 -3.58 -5.27 2.49
CA HIS A 90 -3.03 -5.28 3.86
C HIS A 90 -3.47 -4.06 4.66
N SER A 91 -4.77 -3.75 4.66
CA SER A 91 -5.35 -2.59 5.36
C SER A 91 -4.94 -2.48 6.83
N ASN A 92 -4.76 -3.62 7.51
CA ASN A 92 -4.32 -3.68 8.92
C ASN A 92 -2.85 -3.25 9.15
N LEU A 93 -2.06 -3.11 8.08
CA LEU A 93 -0.65 -2.75 8.13
C LEU A 93 -0.40 -1.29 7.70
N ILE A 94 -1.45 -0.55 7.35
CA ILE A 94 -1.35 0.89 7.07
C ILE A 94 -0.85 1.60 8.33
N GLY A 95 0.14 2.49 8.16
CA GLY A 95 0.71 3.28 9.26
C GLY A 95 1.70 2.54 10.17
N LYS A 96 2.05 1.28 9.85
CA LYS A 96 3.14 0.59 10.56
C LYS A 96 4.49 1.23 10.24
N PRO A 97 5.43 1.28 11.20
CA PRO A 97 6.75 1.87 10.97
C PRO A 97 7.60 0.97 10.06
N ARG A 98 8.59 1.56 9.39
CA ARG A 98 9.58 0.86 8.56
C ARG A 98 10.20 -0.37 9.23
N GLU A 99 10.48 -0.28 10.53
CA GLU A 99 11.10 -1.35 11.31
C GLU A 99 10.26 -2.64 11.35
N PHE A 100 8.92 -2.51 11.25
CA PHE A 100 8.03 -3.66 11.11
C PHE A 100 8.29 -4.39 9.78
N PHE A 101 8.38 -3.64 8.69
CA PHE A 101 8.61 -4.18 7.35
C PHE A 101 10.02 -4.73 7.19
N LYS A 102 11.06 -4.09 7.77
CA LYS A 102 12.42 -4.66 7.83
C LYS A 102 12.44 -6.02 8.49
N ARG A 103 11.76 -6.18 9.63
CA ARG A 103 11.69 -7.48 10.31
C ARG A 103 11.06 -8.53 9.41
N LYS A 104 9.98 -8.18 8.70
CA LYS A 104 9.31 -9.07 7.74
C LYS A 104 10.17 -9.42 6.54
N GLU A 105 10.94 -8.47 6.01
CA GLU A 105 11.92 -8.71 4.96
C GLU A 105 12.98 -9.73 5.41
N THR A 106 13.55 -9.57 6.61
CA THR A 106 14.54 -10.53 7.12
C THR A 106 13.97 -11.93 7.34
N GLU A 107 12.70 -12.02 7.78
CA GLU A 107 11.98 -13.28 7.93
C GLU A 107 11.79 -13.96 6.57
N ALA A 108 11.37 -13.20 5.55
CA ALA A 108 11.20 -13.67 4.19
C ALA A 108 12.50 -14.21 3.56
N VAL A 109 13.62 -13.51 3.76
CA VAL A 109 14.93 -13.95 3.25
C VAL A 109 15.37 -15.25 3.92
N LYS A 110 15.18 -15.38 5.25
CA LYS A 110 15.49 -16.62 5.98
C LYS A 110 14.65 -17.80 5.50
N GLN A 111 13.36 -17.56 5.27
CA GLN A 111 12.46 -18.57 4.72
C GLN A 111 12.97 -19.07 3.37
N LYS A 112 13.27 -18.17 2.42
CA LYS A 112 13.82 -18.53 1.11
C LYS A 112 15.10 -19.37 1.21
N ALA A 113 16.02 -19.04 2.13
CA ALA A 113 17.25 -19.80 2.35
C ALA A 113 17.02 -21.21 2.91
N SER A 114 15.93 -21.44 3.64
CA SER A 114 15.60 -22.78 4.17
C SER A 114 14.99 -23.73 3.14
N PHE A 115 14.23 -23.22 2.16
CA PHE A 115 13.56 -24.06 1.17
C PHE A 115 14.49 -24.63 0.09
N SER A 116 15.65 -24.02 -0.15
CA SER A 116 16.64 -24.51 -1.13
C SER A 116 17.35 -25.81 -0.72
N LYS A 117 17.12 -26.33 0.50
CA LYS A 117 17.85 -27.48 1.07
C LYS A 117 17.23 -28.85 0.78
N HIS A 118 16.11 -28.94 0.05
CA HIS A 118 15.41 -30.21 -0.18
C HIS A 118 15.24 -30.64 -1.65
N SER A 119 15.97 -30.03 -2.58
CA SER A 119 16.08 -30.59 -3.93
C SER A 119 17.14 -31.69 -3.93
N LYS A 120 16.70 -32.94 -3.83
CA LYS A 120 17.51 -34.15 -4.00
C LYS A 120 16.94 -34.97 -5.14
#